data_AF-A0A857V8T5-F1
#
_entry.id   AF-A0A857V8T5-F1
#
_cell.length_a   1.000
_cell.length_b   1.000
_cell.length_c   1.000
_cell.angle_alpha   90.00
_cell.angle_beta   90.00
_cell.angle_gamma   90.00
#
_symmetry.space_group_name_H-M   'P 1'
#
loop_
_entity.id
_entity.type
_entity.pdbx_description
1 polymer ?
#
loop_
_entity_poly.entity_id
_entity_poly.type
_entity_poly.pdbx_seq_one_letter_code
_entity_poly.pdbx_strand_id
1 'polypeptide(L)'
;MGKTSENVYSLLVARGFHDRMEDCEVPYNVVGGLGLHAVTNSAEIDWDNHVVYLPSGVCLPCLRENGTVRDLDTLVQSTDKTVVKGCRQKIADAIGDKLVVSAFGLHPYEKNRRGIFDFVGDRYVDNEGRLYWRLSGIETEIPSASLEQWLVKRGGETVCAIPNPVAQLGAYGCRSSTGLRPKDEEKVAALTGIIMPNGKISDIPAAYREQYLAFLKQSQKVAAARKKLGWFGLKAGLLSLLERQEWAIRLAQGELDGVLSGIVGKA
;
A
#
# COMPACT_ATOMS: atom_id res chain seq x y z
N MET A 1 -7.11 -16.38 -29.35
CA MET A 1 -7.79 -16.63 -28.06
C MET A 1 -6.92 -16.04 -26.97
N GLY A 2 -7.24 -14.84 -26.48
CA GLY A 2 -6.46 -14.19 -25.43
C GLY A 2 -6.56 -15.01 -24.15
N LYS A 3 -5.43 -15.37 -23.54
CA LYS A 3 -5.40 -16.01 -22.22
C LYS A 3 -6.16 -15.12 -21.26
N THR A 4 -7.32 -15.55 -20.78
CA THR A 4 -8.00 -14.92 -19.65
C THR A 4 -7.04 -14.98 -18.49
N SER A 5 -6.44 -13.84 -18.13
CA SER A 5 -5.52 -13.77 -16.99
C SER A 5 -6.29 -14.18 -15.74
N GLU A 6 -5.67 -15.03 -14.92
CA GLU A 6 -6.17 -15.44 -13.62
C GLU A 6 -6.52 -14.21 -12.76
N ASN A 7 -7.59 -14.30 -11.97
CA ASN A 7 -8.03 -13.23 -11.06
C ASN A 7 -7.29 -13.37 -9.72
N VAL A 8 -6.64 -12.29 -9.28
CA VAL A 8 -5.88 -12.23 -8.03
C VAL A 8 -6.70 -12.69 -6.83
N TYR A 9 -7.94 -12.23 -6.68
CA TYR A 9 -8.75 -12.57 -5.50
C TYR A 9 -9.13 -14.06 -5.47
N SER A 10 -9.40 -14.66 -6.64
CA SER A 10 -9.66 -16.09 -6.75
C SER A 10 -8.41 -16.91 -6.46
N LEU A 11 -7.25 -16.45 -6.93
CA LEU A 11 -5.95 -17.06 -6.65
C LEU A 11 -5.66 -17.04 -5.15
N LEU A 12 -5.83 -15.91 -4.46
CA LEU A 12 -5.55 -15.80 -3.02
C LEU A 12 -6.39 -16.78 -2.19
N VAL A 13 -7.68 -16.90 -2.49
CA VAL A 13 -8.56 -17.90 -1.83
C VAL A 13 -8.11 -19.32 -2.16
N ALA A 14 -7.88 -19.64 -3.43
CA ALA A 14 -7.46 -20.98 -3.86
C ALA A 14 -6.12 -21.42 -3.26
N ARG A 15 -5.25 -20.46 -2.91
CA ARG A 15 -3.96 -20.70 -2.25
C ARG A 15 -4.03 -20.60 -0.73
N GLY A 16 -5.22 -20.42 -0.14
CA GLY A 16 -5.41 -20.23 1.30
C GLY A 16 -4.45 -19.20 1.87
N PHE A 17 -4.33 -18.06 1.17
CA PHE A 17 -3.36 -17.01 1.49
C PHE A 17 -3.60 -16.45 2.90
N HIS A 18 -4.86 -16.17 3.25
CA HIS A 18 -5.22 -15.63 4.55
C HIS A 18 -4.84 -16.59 5.68
N ASP A 19 -5.29 -17.85 5.62
CA ASP A 19 -4.99 -18.85 6.65
C ASP A 19 -3.48 -19.03 6.87
N ARG A 20 -2.70 -19.05 5.79
CA ARG A 20 -1.23 -19.15 5.87
C ARG A 20 -0.59 -17.96 6.58
N MET A 21 -1.17 -16.78 6.42
CA MET A 21 -0.69 -15.57 7.09
C MET A 21 -1.14 -15.54 8.56
N GLU A 22 -2.33 -16.04 8.88
CA GLU A 22 -2.76 -16.21 10.29
C GLU A 22 -1.88 -17.22 11.03
N ASP A 23 -1.47 -18.30 10.36
CA ASP A 23 -0.50 -19.28 10.89
C ASP A 23 0.90 -18.67 11.18
N CYS A 24 1.20 -17.44 10.72
CA CYS A 24 2.43 -16.74 11.09
C CYS A 24 2.34 -16.09 12.48
N GLU A 25 1.15 -16.08 13.10
CA GLU A 25 0.86 -15.50 14.42
C GLU A 25 1.28 -14.03 14.56
N VAL A 26 1.33 -13.31 13.42
CA VAL A 26 1.71 -11.90 13.35
C VAL A 26 0.74 -11.20 12.40
N PRO A 27 0.05 -10.13 12.86
CA PRO A 27 -0.91 -9.42 12.03
C PRO A 27 -0.27 -8.90 10.74
N TYR A 28 -1.07 -8.85 9.68
CA TYR A 28 -0.61 -8.40 8.37
C TYR A 28 -1.70 -7.62 7.63
N ASN A 29 -1.29 -6.78 6.69
CA ASN A 29 -2.20 -6.05 5.82
C ASN A 29 -1.66 -6.06 4.38
N VAL A 30 -2.51 -6.46 3.44
CA VAL A 30 -2.25 -6.24 2.01
C VAL A 30 -2.47 -4.76 1.71
N VAL A 31 -1.45 -4.12 1.14
CA VAL A 31 -1.44 -2.68 0.86
C VAL A 31 -1.22 -2.41 -0.62
N GLY A 32 -1.21 -1.13 -1.00
CA GLY A 32 -1.00 -0.73 -2.39
C GLY A 32 -2.20 -1.04 -3.28
N GLY A 33 -1.91 -1.38 -4.54
CA GLY A 33 -2.93 -1.45 -5.58
C GLY A 33 -4.02 -2.49 -5.35
N LEU A 34 -3.69 -3.64 -4.76
CA LEU A 34 -4.64 -4.72 -4.49
C LEU A 34 -5.62 -4.32 -3.38
N GLY A 35 -5.11 -3.84 -2.24
CA GLY A 35 -5.93 -3.40 -1.12
C GLY A 35 -6.84 -2.24 -1.52
N LEU A 36 -6.31 -1.26 -2.26
CA LEU A 36 -7.08 -0.15 -2.77
C LEU A 36 -8.19 -0.61 -3.72
N HIS A 37 -7.86 -1.49 -4.67
CA HIS A 37 -8.81 -2.03 -5.62
C HIS A 37 -9.94 -2.80 -4.93
N ALA A 38 -9.67 -3.45 -3.79
CA ALA A 38 -10.69 -4.16 -3.02
C ALA A 38 -11.74 -3.20 -2.47
N VAL A 39 -11.31 -2.06 -1.93
CA VAL A 39 -12.21 -1.03 -1.39
C VAL A 39 -12.94 -0.29 -2.52
N THR A 40 -12.25 0.11 -3.59
CA THR A 40 -12.87 0.90 -4.66
C THR A 40 -13.90 0.13 -5.49
N ASN A 41 -13.90 -1.20 -5.40
CA ASN A 41 -14.82 -2.08 -6.12
C ASN A 41 -15.68 -2.92 -5.18
N SER A 42 -15.75 -2.58 -3.89
CA SER A 42 -16.62 -3.26 -2.94
C SER A 42 -18.08 -2.97 -3.24
N ALA A 43 -18.95 -3.95 -3.01
CA ALA A 43 -20.39 -3.68 -2.95
C ALA A 43 -20.78 -3.01 -1.63
N GLU A 44 -20.06 -3.34 -0.55
CA GLU A 44 -20.37 -2.90 0.79
C GLU A 44 -19.11 -2.80 1.65
N ILE A 45 -19.10 -1.81 2.53
CA ILE A 45 -18.10 -1.63 3.57
C ILE A 45 -18.84 -1.63 4.91
N ASP A 46 -18.66 -2.72 5.65
CA ASP A 46 -19.22 -2.91 6.99
C ASP A 46 -18.22 -2.37 8.02
N TRP A 47 -18.48 -1.14 8.46
CA TRP A 47 -17.60 -0.41 9.37
C TRP A 47 -17.63 -0.93 10.80
N ASP A 48 -18.70 -1.60 11.20
CA ASP A 48 -18.87 -2.10 12.56
C ASP A 48 -18.17 -3.46 12.73
N ASN A 49 -18.17 -4.28 11.69
CA ASN A 49 -17.51 -5.59 11.70
C ASN A 49 -16.13 -5.59 11.02
N HIS A 50 -15.66 -4.44 10.52
CA HIS A 50 -14.37 -4.28 9.84
C HIS A 50 -14.24 -5.18 8.58
N VAL A 51 -15.29 -5.21 7.75
CA VAL A 51 -15.34 -6.08 6.55
C VAL A 51 -15.58 -5.27 5.28
N VAL A 52 -14.85 -5.61 4.21
CA VAL A 52 -15.08 -5.13 2.85
C VAL A 52 -15.59 -6.28 2.00
N TYR A 53 -16.82 -6.17 1.49
CA TYR A 53 -17.44 -7.21 0.68
C TYR A 53 -17.20 -6.97 -0.81
N LEU A 54 -16.45 -7.89 -1.43
CA LEU A 54 -16.17 -7.89 -2.86
C LEU A 54 -17.21 -8.75 -3.62
N PRO A 55 -17.87 -8.19 -4.65
CA PRO A 55 -18.73 -8.95 -5.54
C PRO A 55 -17.98 -10.07 -6.28
N SER A 56 -18.70 -11.14 -6.63
CA SER A 56 -18.16 -12.24 -7.44
C SER A 56 -17.70 -11.79 -8.83
N GLY A 57 -18.33 -10.76 -9.42
CA GLY A 57 -17.98 -10.23 -10.74
C GLY A 57 -16.70 -9.39 -10.80
N VAL A 58 -16.14 -8.96 -9.65
CA VAL A 58 -14.95 -8.10 -9.64
C VAL A 58 -13.71 -8.88 -10.06
N CYS A 59 -13.00 -8.36 -11.06
CA CYS A 59 -11.78 -8.96 -11.59
C CYS A 59 -10.59 -8.02 -11.47
N LEU A 60 -9.57 -8.48 -10.74
CA LEU A 60 -8.24 -7.90 -10.78
C LEU A 60 -7.31 -8.93 -11.44
N PRO A 61 -6.93 -8.75 -12.72
CA PRO A 61 -6.10 -9.73 -13.42
C PRO A 61 -4.66 -9.79 -12.86
N CYS A 62 -4.08 -10.96 -12.67
CA CYS A 62 -2.68 -11.13 -12.23
C CYS A 62 -1.67 -10.46 -13.17
N LEU A 63 -1.93 -10.45 -14.48
CA LEU A 63 -1.14 -9.71 -15.46
C LEU A 63 -1.75 -8.33 -15.71
N ARG A 64 -0.91 -7.31 -15.75
CA ARG A 64 -1.28 -5.97 -16.22
C ARG A 64 -1.40 -5.96 -17.74
N GLU A 65 -2.06 -4.94 -18.27
CA GLU A 65 -2.23 -4.76 -19.73
C GLU A 65 -0.89 -4.63 -20.47
N ASN A 66 0.14 -4.08 -19.80
CA ASN A 66 1.49 -3.99 -20.34
C ASN A 66 2.31 -5.30 -20.23
N GLY A 67 1.68 -6.41 -19.82
CA GLY A 67 2.31 -7.73 -19.73
C GLY A 67 3.10 -7.99 -18.44
N THR A 68 3.21 -7.00 -17.53
CA THR A 68 3.92 -7.18 -16.26
C THR A 68 3.06 -7.87 -15.22
N VAL A 69 3.69 -8.66 -14.33
CA VAL A 69 3.01 -9.36 -13.24
C VAL A 69 2.70 -8.39 -12.09
N ARG A 70 1.49 -8.47 -11.51
CA ARG A 70 1.07 -7.60 -10.40
C ARG A 70 1.80 -7.91 -9.10
N ASP A 71 2.01 -6.86 -8.33
CA ASP A 71 2.60 -6.95 -7.00
C ASP A 71 1.57 -7.38 -5.96
N LEU A 72 2.00 -8.23 -5.03
CA LEU A 72 1.32 -8.52 -3.77
C LEU A 72 2.13 -7.88 -2.64
N ASP A 73 1.87 -6.60 -2.38
CA ASP A 73 2.51 -5.82 -1.32
C ASP A 73 1.86 -6.11 0.03
N THR A 74 2.63 -6.67 0.97
CA THR A 74 2.15 -7.08 2.28
C THR A 74 2.95 -6.41 3.40
N LEU A 75 2.27 -5.60 4.21
CA LEU A 75 2.82 -5.13 5.48
C LEU A 75 2.65 -6.24 6.53
N VAL A 76 3.76 -6.75 7.04
CA VAL A 76 3.80 -7.60 8.23
C VAL A 76 4.01 -6.68 9.44
N GLN A 77 3.15 -6.77 10.45
CA GLN A 77 3.17 -5.86 11.61
C GLN A 77 4.21 -6.28 12.65
N SER A 78 5.47 -6.40 12.20
CA SER A 78 6.60 -6.72 13.04
C SER A 78 7.81 -5.90 12.64
N THR A 79 8.64 -5.56 13.63
CA THR A 79 9.96 -4.96 13.43
C THR A 79 11.07 -6.01 13.29
N ASP A 80 10.76 -7.28 13.60
CA ASP A 80 11.70 -8.39 13.46
C ASP A 80 11.81 -8.82 11.99
N LYS A 81 13.00 -8.60 11.43
CA LYS A 81 13.31 -8.94 10.04
C LYS A 81 13.23 -10.44 9.76
N THR A 82 13.48 -11.29 10.75
CA THR A 82 13.39 -12.75 10.61
C THR A 82 11.94 -13.17 10.44
N VAL A 83 11.04 -12.63 11.27
CA VAL A 83 9.59 -12.82 11.14
C VAL A 83 9.08 -12.35 9.78
N VAL A 84 9.45 -11.12 9.37
CA VAL A 84 9.04 -10.55 8.07
C VAL A 84 9.55 -11.41 6.91
N LYS A 85 10.80 -11.88 6.97
CA LYS A 85 11.37 -12.76 5.94
C LYS A 85 10.66 -14.12 5.89
N GLY A 86 10.31 -14.68 7.04
CA GLY A 86 9.54 -15.93 7.15
C GLY A 86 8.16 -15.79 6.50
N CYS A 87 7.43 -14.73 6.84
CA CYS A 87 6.15 -14.40 6.22
C CYS A 87 6.29 -14.25 4.70
N ARG A 88 7.29 -13.48 4.23
CA ARG A 88 7.56 -13.30 2.79
C ARG A 88 7.75 -14.63 2.08
N GLN A 89 8.54 -15.54 2.66
CA GLN A 89 8.80 -16.85 2.09
C GLN A 89 7.51 -17.67 2.00
N LYS A 90 6.71 -17.67 3.07
CA LYS A 90 5.42 -18.38 3.11
C LYS A 90 4.44 -17.90 2.05
N ILE A 91 4.41 -16.58 1.81
CA ILE A 91 3.62 -16.00 0.71
C ILE A 91 4.17 -16.44 -0.64
N ALA A 92 5.50 -16.37 -0.84
CA ALA A 92 6.14 -16.76 -2.10
C ALA A 92 5.90 -18.24 -2.42
N ASP A 93 5.99 -19.14 -1.44
CA ASP A 93 5.77 -20.57 -1.61
C ASP A 93 4.31 -20.88 -2.00
N ALA A 94 3.35 -20.11 -1.46
CA ALA A 94 1.94 -20.30 -1.75
C ALA A 94 1.53 -19.77 -3.13
N ILE A 95 2.05 -18.59 -3.50
CA ILE A 95 1.62 -17.84 -4.69
C ILE A 95 2.45 -18.20 -5.93
N GLY A 96 3.73 -18.54 -5.76
CA GLY A 96 4.65 -18.84 -6.85
C GLY A 96 4.92 -17.62 -7.74
N ASP A 97 5.00 -17.85 -9.05
CA ASP A 97 5.30 -16.85 -10.08
C ASP A 97 4.08 -16.02 -10.53
N LYS A 98 2.91 -16.27 -9.93
CA LYS A 98 1.65 -15.65 -10.33
C LYS A 98 1.55 -14.17 -9.94
N LEU A 99 2.24 -13.77 -8.87
CA LEU A 99 2.33 -12.39 -8.38
C LEU A 99 3.77 -12.10 -7.96
N VAL A 100 4.18 -10.84 -8.08
CA VAL A 100 5.46 -10.37 -7.53
C VAL A 100 5.27 -10.16 -6.03
N VAL A 101 5.78 -11.10 -5.24
CA VAL A 101 5.62 -11.07 -3.78
C VAL A 101 6.57 -10.07 -3.14
N SER A 102 5.99 -9.10 -2.44
CA SER A 102 6.70 -8.07 -1.67
C SER A 102 6.14 -8.08 -0.25
N ALA A 103 6.97 -8.39 0.75
CA ALA A 103 6.57 -8.29 2.15
C ALA A 103 7.61 -7.52 2.95
N PHE A 104 7.14 -6.61 3.78
CA PHE A 104 7.96 -5.66 4.51
C PHE A 104 7.36 -5.39 5.90
N GLY A 105 8.22 -4.98 6.83
CA GLY A 105 7.89 -4.82 8.24
C GLY A 105 7.64 -3.38 8.65
N LEU A 106 7.30 -3.20 9.92
CA LEU A 106 7.38 -1.91 10.58
C LEU A 106 8.85 -1.54 10.83
N HIS A 107 9.14 -0.24 10.82
CA HIS A 107 10.48 0.23 11.16
C HIS A 107 10.59 0.55 12.67
N PRO A 108 11.67 0.14 13.35
CA PRO A 108 11.97 0.67 14.69
C PRO A 108 12.16 2.19 14.63
N TYR A 109 11.51 2.93 15.54
CA TYR A 109 11.53 4.40 15.57
C TYR A 109 12.94 5.02 15.60
N GLU A 110 13.87 4.35 16.27
CA GLU A 110 15.26 4.80 16.39
C GLU A 110 16.05 4.71 15.08
N LYS A 111 15.58 3.95 14.09
CA LYS A 111 16.24 3.83 12.80
C LYS A 111 15.84 4.99 11.87
N ASN A 112 16.80 5.41 11.04
CA ASN A 112 16.59 6.34 9.94
C ASN A 112 15.88 7.67 10.32
N ARG A 113 16.15 8.20 11.51
CA ARG A 113 15.50 9.45 12.00
C ARG A 113 15.62 10.63 11.04
N ARG A 114 16.73 10.74 10.30
CA ARG A 114 16.96 11.87 9.37
C ARG A 114 16.37 11.66 7.97
N GLY A 115 16.03 10.42 7.60
CA GLY A 115 15.39 10.06 6.32
C GLY A 115 16.02 10.66 5.06
N ILE A 116 17.34 10.91 5.07
CA ILE A 116 18.00 11.77 4.09
C ILE A 116 17.85 11.23 2.65
N PHE A 117 17.66 9.92 2.49
CA PHE A 117 17.50 9.23 1.21
C PHE A 117 16.07 8.75 0.94
N ASP A 118 15.12 9.04 1.83
CA ASP A 118 13.77 8.53 1.73
C ASP A 118 12.98 9.35 0.71
N PHE A 119 12.58 8.71 -0.40
CA PHE A 119 11.58 9.25 -1.32
C PHE A 119 10.16 8.78 -0.96
N VAL A 120 10.07 7.73 -0.15
CA VAL A 120 8.83 7.08 0.25
C VAL A 120 8.74 7.06 1.77
N GLY A 121 7.58 7.46 2.29
CA GLY A 121 7.28 7.45 3.71
C GLY A 121 6.81 6.07 4.16
N ASP A 122 7.08 5.73 5.42
CA ASP A 122 6.65 4.47 6.00
C ASP A 122 6.33 4.61 7.50
N ARG A 123 5.89 3.49 8.08
CA ARG A 123 5.46 3.34 9.47
C ARG A 123 6.63 2.98 10.37
N TYR A 124 6.76 3.74 11.43
CA TYR A 124 7.76 3.56 12.48
C TYR A 124 7.07 3.33 13.81
N VAL A 125 7.53 2.36 14.59
CA VAL A 125 6.99 2.05 15.91
C VAL A 125 8.08 2.19 16.96
N ASP A 126 7.77 2.83 18.07
CA ASP A 126 8.68 2.96 19.21
C ASP A 126 8.49 1.83 20.23
N ASN A 127 9.27 1.85 21.31
CA ASN A 127 9.21 0.81 22.35
C ASN A 127 7.94 0.88 23.21
N GLU A 128 7.19 1.99 23.13
CA GLU A 128 5.92 2.18 23.83
C GLU A 128 4.72 1.76 22.94
N GLY A 129 4.97 1.31 21.71
CA GLY A 129 3.94 0.91 20.75
C GLY A 129 3.28 2.09 20.02
N ARG A 130 3.82 3.31 20.15
CA ARG A 130 3.32 4.47 19.39
C ARG A 130 3.75 4.36 17.95
N LEU A 131 2.80 4.68 17.06
CA LEU A 131 2.98 4.56 15.63
C LEU A 131 3.17 5.93 14.99
N TYR A 132 4.15 6.03 14.10
CA TYR A 132 4.50 7.25 13.39
C TYR A 132 4.53 6.99 11.90
N TRP A 133 3.98 7.91 11.11
CA TRP A 133 4.31 7.98 9.70
C TRP A 133 5.49 8.95 9.51
N ARG A 134 6.58 8.47 8.91
CA ARG A 134 7.80 9.26 8.70
C ARG A 134 8.17 9.29 7.23
N LEU A 135 8.53 10.49 6.74
CA LEU A 135 9.05 10.72 5.40
C LEU A 135 10.11 11.82 5.45
N SER A 136 11.36 11.47 5.13
CA SER A 136 12.49 12.40 5.08
C SER A 136 12.68 13.24 6.35
N GLY A 137 12.54 12.63 7.53
CA GLY A 137 12.64 13.32 8.82
C GLY A 137 11.41 14.16 9.20
N ILE A 138 10.36 14.15 8.38
CA ILE A 138 9.05 14.73 8.70
C ILE A 138 8.18 13.61 9.24
N GLU A 139 7.69 13.76 10.46
CA GLU A 139 6.88 12.74 11.10
C GLU A 139 5.65 13.30 11.81
N THR A 140 4.66 12.42 11.95
CA THR A 140 3.44 12.63 12.71
C THR A 140 3.07 11.30 13.33
N GLU A 141 2.75 11.33 14.62
CA GLU A 141 2.11 10.21 15.29
C GLU A 141 0.75 9.95 14.63
N ILE A 142 0.49 8.71 14.28
CA ILE A 142 -0.77 8.25 13.70
C ILE A 142 -1.39 7.21 14.64
N PRO A 143 -2.73 7.13 14.76
CA PRO A 143 -3.33 6.17 15.66
C PRO A 143 -2.95 4.73 15.29
N SER A 144 -2.55 3.93 16.28
CA SER A 144 -2.19 2.53 16.07
C SER A 144 -3.33 1.69 15.50
N ALA A 145 -4.58 2.09 15.74
CA ALA A 145 -5.78 1.54 15.10
C ALA A 145 -5.76 1.60 13.56
N SER A 146 -4.89 2.42 12.96
CA SER A 146 -4.67 2.43 11.50
C SER A 146 -3.98 1.16 10.98
N LEU A 147 -3.41 0.33 11.85
CA LEU A 147 -2.87 -0.99 11.53
C LEU A 147 -3.88 -2.12 11.70
N GLU A 148 -5.06 -1.87 12.28
CA GLU A 148 -6.06 -2.92 12.48
C GLU A 148 -6.42 -3.61 11.16
N GLN A 149 -6.57 -4.94 11.23
CA GLN A 149 -6.89 -5.77 10.09
C GLN A 149 -8.37 -5.65 9.75
N TRP A 150 -8.66 -5.26 8.52
CA TRP A 150 -9.99 -5.32 7.94
C TRP A 150 -10.05 -6.48 6.94
N LEU A 151 -11.10 -7.29 7.04
CA LEU A 151 -11.20 -8.49 6.21
C LEU A 151 -11.84 -8.16 4.86
N VAL A 152 -11.20 -8.60 3.79
CA VAL A 152 -11.81 -8.61 2.46
C VAL A 152 -12.49 -9.96 2.28
N LYS A 153 -13.81 -9.97 2.11
CA LYS A 153 -14.59 -11.19 1.88
C LYS A 153 -15.13 -11.26 0.45
N ARG A 154 -15.13 -12.45 -0.14
CA ARG A 154 -15.69 -12.71 -1.47
C ARG A 154 -16.33 -14.09 -1.50
N GLY A 155 -17.63 -14.16 -1.77
CA GLY A 155 -18.35 -15.43 -1.84
C GLY A 155 -18.34 -16.23 -0.53
N GLY A 156 -18.36 -15.54 0.62
CA GLY A 156 -18.28 -16.15 1.95
C GLY A 156 -16.86 -16.39 2.47
N GLU A 157 -15.87 -16.47 1.57
CA GLU A 157 -14.48 -16.73 1.90
C GLU A 157 -13.72 -15.44 2.25
N THR A 158 -12.77 -15.55 3.18
CA THR A 158 -11.81 -14.46 3.44
C THR A 158 -10.68 -14.51 2.42
N VAL A 159 -10.49 -13.41 1.71
CA VAL A 159 -9.47 -13.29 0.67
C VAL A 159 -8.13 -12.85 1.27
N CYS A 160 -8.16 -11.78 2.05
CA CYS A 160 -7.01 -11.22 2.74
C CYS A 160 -7.44 -10.19 3.81
N ALA A 161 -6.49 -9.75 4.64
CA ALA A 161 -6.63 -8.56 5.46
C ALA A 161 -6.05 -7.32 4.74
N ILE A 162 -6.65 -6.16 4.95
CA ILE A 162 -6.24 -4.84 4.44
C ILE A 162 -6.33 -3.80 5.58
N PRO A 163 -5.68 -2.62 5.48
CA PRO A 163 -5.98 -1.53 6.39
C PRO A 163 -7.41 -1.02 6.15
N ASN A 164 -8.00 -0.38 7.17
CA ASN A 164 -9.28 0.30 7.01
C ASN A 164 -9.23 1.35 5.87
N PRO A 165 -10.37 1.69 5.23
CA PRO A 165 -10.38 2.61 4.09
C PRO A 165 -9.70 3.96 4.37
N VAL A 166 -9.87 4.53 5.57
CA VAL A 166 -9.27 5.81 5.96
C VAL A 166 -7.76 5.72 6.06
N ALA A 167 -7.23 4.65 6.65
CA ALA A 167 -5.80 4.39 6.73
C ALA A 167 -5.18 4.16 5.34
N GLN A 168 -5.90 3.51 4.42
CA GLN A 168 -5.46 3.37 3.03
C GLN A 168 -5.35 4.73 2.33
N LEU A 169 -6.37 5.57 2.47
CA LEU A 169 -6.36 6.93 1.91
C LEU A 169 -5.18 7.74 2.47
N GLY A 170 -4.99 7.66 3.79
CA GLY A 170 -3.90 8.31 4.50
C GLY A 170 -2.51 7.86 4.01
N ALA A 171 -2.33 6.55 3.81
CA ALA A 171 -1.09 5.99 3.29
C ALA A 171 -0.78 6.55 1.89
N TYR A 172 -1.74 6.61 0.98
CA TYR A 172 -1.53 7.21 -0.35
C TYR A 172 -1.16 8.70 -0.28
N GLY A 173 -1.81 9.46 0.60
CA GLY A 173 -1.52 10.89 0.80
C GLY A 173 -0.14 11.16 1.42
N CYS A 174 0.40 10.21 2.19
CA CYS A 174 1.66 10.38 2.92
C CYS A 174 2.83 9.59 2.32
N ARG A 175 2.59 8.77 1.29
CA ARG A 175 3.57 7.84 0.73
C ARG A 175 4.73 8.52 0.04
N SER A 176 4.53 9.54 -0.78
CA SER A 176 5.60 10.07 -1.64
C SER A 176 6.09 11.43 -1.19
N SER A 177 7.40 11.67 -1.32
CA SER A 177 7.99 13.00 -1.20
C SER A 177 7.41 13.98 -2.23
N THR A 178 6.85 13.49 -3.34
CA THR A 178 6.17 14.28 -4.38
C THR A 178 4.70 14.56 -4.07
N GLY A 179 4.14 14.04 -2.97
CA GLY A 179 2.72 14.08 -2.66
C GLY A 179 1.91 13.01 -3.39
N LEU A 180 0.67 13.31 -3.75
CA LEU A 180 -0.13 12.39 -4.57
C LEU A 180 0.53 12.24 -5.95
N ARG A 181 0.83 11.00 -6.34
CA ARG A 181 1.44 10.71 -7.63
C ARG A 181 0.37 10.70 -8.73
N PRO A 182 0.68 11.16 -9.96
CA PRO A 182 -0.30 11.21 -11.05
C PRO A 182 -1.02 9.88 -11.30
N LYS A 183 -0.28 8.76 -11.31
CA LYS A 183 -0.84 7.41 -11.52
C LYS A 183 -1.80 6.90 -10.43
N ASP A 184 -1.86 7.61 -9.31
CA ASP A 184 -2.69 7.26 -8.15
C ASP A 184 -3.89 8.23 -8.01
N GLU A 185 -3.98 9.30 -8.80
CA GLU A 185 -5.02 10.34 -8.68
C GLU A 185 -6.44 9.79 -8.81
N GLU A 186 -6.74 9.07 -9.89
CA GLU A 186 -8.08 8.52 -10.11
C GLU A 186 -8.49 7.55 -9.00
N LYS A 187 -7.55 6.73 -8.52
CA LYS A 187 -7.83 5.72 -7.50
C LYS A 187 -8.04 6.37 -6.13
N VAL A 188 -7.27 7.41 -5.82
CA VAL A 188 -7.44 8.20 -4.59
C VAL A 188 -8.73 9.01 -4.65
N ALA A 189 -9.12 9.55 -5.81
CA ALA A 189 -10.40 10.22 -5.99
C ALA A 189 -11.56 9.24 -5.78
N ALA A 190 -11.51 8.02 -6.34
CA ALA A 190 -12.50 6.98 -6.12
C ALA A 190 -12.61 6.60 -4.63
N LEU A 191 -11.49 6.35 -3.96
CA LEU A 191 -11.47 6.05 -2.52
C LEU A 191 -12.01 7.22 -1.69
N THR A 192 -11.67 8.45 -2.07
CA THR A 192 -12.19 9.66 -1.42
C THR A 192 -13.70 9.76 -1.57
N GLY A 193 -14.26 9.47 -2.75
CA GLY A 193 -15.70 9.46 -2.98
C GLY A 193 -16.45 8.38 -2.17
N ILE A 194 -15.78 7.28 -1.82
CA ILE A 194 -16.35 6.24 -0.94
C ILE A 194 -16.33 6.68 0.53
N ILE A 195 -15.23 7.26 0.98
CA ILE A 195 -15.04 7.63 2.39
C ILE A 195 -15.73 8.96 2.74
N MET A 196 -15.77 9.90 1.80
CA MET A 196 -16.34 11.23 1.92
C MET A 196 -17.20 11.56 0.69
N PRO A 197 -18.35 10.88 0.50
CA PRO A 197 -19.22 11.07 -0.66
C PRO A 197 -19.71 12.52 -0.84
N ASN A 198 -19.82 13.30 0.24
CA ASN A 198 -20.22 14.71 0.18
C ASN A 198 -19.01 15.65 0.29
N GLY A 199 -17.79 15.12 0.28
CA GLY A 199 -16.55 15.87 0.46
C GLY A 199 -16.37 16.44 1.87
N LYS A 200 -17.05 15.89 2.89
CA LYS A 200 -16.99 16.40 4.26
C LYS A 200 -16.36 15.38 5.21
N ILE A 201 -15.55 15.87 6.15
CA ILE A 201 -14.99 15.03 7.23
C ILE A 201 -16.09 14.37 8.07
N SER A 202 -17.27 15.00 8.16
CA SER A 202 -18.43 14.43 8.86
C SER A 202 -18.94 13.13 8.24
N ASP A 203 -18.68 12.89 6.95
CA ASP A 203 -19.04 11.64 6.27
C ASP A 203 -18.23 10.44 6.79
N ILE A 204 -17.01 10.69 7.29
CA ILE A 204 -16.16 9.68 7.90
C ILE A 204 -16.79 9.23 9.23
N PRO A 205 -16.93 7.93 9.50
CA PRO A 205 -17.43 7.47 10.79
C PRO A 205 -16.55 7.97 11.93
N ALA A 206 -17.18 8.33 13.05
CA ALA A 206 -16.54 9.08 14.14
C ALA A 206 -15.25 8.42 14.65
N ALA A 207 -15.24 7.08 14.75
CA ALA A 207 -14.09 6.29 15.20
C ALA A 207 -12.83 6.44 14.32
N TYR A 208 -12.97 6.85 13.05
CA TYR A 208 -11.85 6.96 12.10
C TYR A 208 -11.44 8.41 11.79
N ARG A 209 -12.17 9.41 12.31
CA ARG A 209 -11.88 10.83 12.02
C ARG A 209 -10.51 11.26 12.52
N GLU A 210 -10.10 10.77 13.70
CA GLU A 210 -8.77 11.07 14.24
C GLU A 210 -7.66 10.52 13.33
N GLN A 211 -7.83 9.30 12.81
CA GLN A 211 -6.90 8.72 11.85
C GLN A 211 -6.77 9.61 10.61
N TYR A 212 -7.90 10.02 10.03
CA TYR A 212 -7.92 10.92 8.87
C TYR A 212 -7.16 12.22 9.16
N LEU A 213 -7.42 12.86 10.30
CA LEU A 213 -6.77 14.12 10.69
C LEU A 213 -5.26 13.95 10.91
N ALA A 214 -4.81 12.83 11.48
CA ALA A 214 -3.39 12.55 11.67
C ALA A 214 -2.65 12.40 10.34
N PHE A 215 -3.22 11.64 9.39
CA PHE A 215 -2.66 11.53 8.03
C PHE A 215 -2.73 12.86 7.27
N LEU A 216 -3.81 13.63 7.41
CA LEU A 216 -3.92 14.96 6.82
C LEU A 216 -2.82 15.88 7.35
N LYS A 217 -2.58 15.89 8.66
CA LYS A 217 -1.49 16.65 9.29
C LYS A 217 -0.13 16.25 8.74
N GLN A 218 0.13 14.95 8.57
CA GLN A 218 1.38 14.48 7.97
C GLN A 218 1.55 14.96 6.53
N SER A 219 0.54 14.75 5.68
CA SER A 219 0.59 15.17 4.27
C SER A 219 0.77 16.69 4.12
N GLN A 220 0.15 17.50 5.00
CA GLN A 220 0.33 18.95 5.05
C GLN A 220 1.76 19.36 5.45
N LYS A 221 2.36 18.70 6.45
CA LYS A 221 3.77 18.95 6.82
C LYS A 221 4.71 18.64 5.64
N VAL A 222 4.50 17.52 4.96
CA VAL A 222 5.28 17.14 3.77
C VAL A 222 5.08 18.15 2.63
N ALA A 223 3.83 18.59 2.39
CA ALA A 223 3.53 19.62 1.40
C ALA A 223 4.22 20.97 1.71
N ALA A 224 4.24 21.38 2.98
CA ALA A 224 4.93 22.59 3.40
C ALA A 224 6.45 22.47 3.22
N ALA A 225 7.03 21.30 3.54
CA ALA A 225 8.46 21.08 3.35
C ALA A 225 8.88 21.07 1.87
N ARG A 226 8.05 20.56 0.96
CA ARG A 226 8.31 20.60 -0.49
C ARG A 226 8.48 22.02 -1.03
N LYS A 227 7.74 22.98 -0.48
CA LYS A 227 7.76 24.39 -0.92
C LYS A 227 9.01 25.14 -0.46
N LYS A 228 9.79 24.59 0.48
CA LYS A 228 11.00 25.24 0.99
C LYS A 228 12.19 24.99 0.04
N LEU A 229 13.00 26.02 -0.19
CA LEU A 229 14.31 25.90 -0.84
C LEU A 229 15.26 25.12 0.07
N GLY A 230 15.29 23.81 -0.11
CA GLY A 230 16.11 22.88 0.65
C GLY A 230 16.21 21.53 -0.05
N TRP A 231 17.10 20.68 0.47
CA TRP A 231 17.40 19.36 -0.11
C TRP A 231 16.17 18.50 -0.37
N PHE A 232 15.20 18.53 0.54
CA PHE A 232 13.93 17.81 0.38
C PHE A 232 13.11 18.33 -0.82
N GLY A 233 12.95 19.65 -0.94
CA GLY A 233 12.23 20.26 -2.06
C GLY A 233 12.88 19.98 -3.42
N LEU A 234 14.21 20.03 -3.51
CA LEU A 234 14.95 19.71 -4.73
C LEU A 234 14.75 18.24 -5.15
N LYS A 235 14.86 17.31 -4.19
CA LYS A 235 14.63 15.88 -4.43
C LYS A 235 13.20 15.58 -4.88
N ALA A 236 12.22 16.17 -4.20
CA ALA A 236 10.82 16.05 -4.58
C ALA A 236 10.57 16.63 -5.98
N GLY A 237 11.17 17.77 -6.33
CA GLY A 237 11.09 18.36 -7.66
C GLY A 237 11.65 17.41 -8.75
N LEU A 238 12.83 16.85 -8.54
CA LEU A 238 13.44 15.90 -9.48
C LEU A 238 12.57 14.65 -9.66
N LEU A 239 12.11 14.04 -8.57
CA LEU A 239 11.25 12.86 -8.65
C LEU A 239 9.93 13.18 -9.37
N SER A 240 9.32 14.34 -9.09
CA SER A 240 8.08 14.76 -9.75
C SER A 240 8.26 14.97 -11.25
N LEU A 241 9.43 15.41 -11.70
CA LEU A 241 9.75 15.51 -13.13
C LEU A 241 9.83 14.12 -13.77
N LEU A 242 10.52 13.18 -13.12
CA LEU A 242 10.64 11.79 -13.60
C LEU A 242 9.28 11.08 -13.65
N GLU A 243 8.41 11.29 -12.66
CA GLU A 243 7.07 10.69 -12.60
C GLU A 243 6.14 11.14 -13.74
N ARG A 244 6.50 12.17 -14.49
CA ARG A 244 5.76 12.67 -15.67
C ARG A 244 6.36 12.21 -17.00
N GLN A 245 7.50 11.51 -16.98
CA GLN A 245 8.15 11.02 -18.19
C GLN A 245 7.76 9.56 -18.45
N GLU A 246 7.14 9.29 -19.60
CA GLU A 246 6.67 7.93 -19.96
C GLU A 246 7.80 6.89 -19.88
N TRP A 247 8.99 7.21 -20.37
CA TRP A 247 10.13 6.28 -20.34
C TRP A 247 10.54 5.90 -18.91
N ALA A 248 10.49 6.85 -17.98
CA ALA A 248 10.85 6.61 -16.57
C ALA A 248 9.77 5.78 -15.86
N ILE A 249 8.50 6.01 -16.20
CA ILE A 249 7.37 5.20 -15.69
C ILE A 249 7.49 3.75 -16.17
N ARG A 250 7.76 3.55 -17.47
CA ARG A 250 7.95 2.21 -18.07
C ARG A 250 9.15 1.48 -17.47
N LEU A 251 10.25 2.19 -17.25
CA LEU A 251 11.43 1.67 -16.54
C LEU A 251 11.05 1.20 -15.12
N ALA A 252 10.36 2.04 -14.34
CA ALA A 252 9.95 1.70 -12.98
C ALA A 252 8.91 0.57 -12.89
N GLN A 253 8.24 0.24 -14.00
CA GLN A 253 7.29 -0.88 -14.10
C GLN A 253 7.96 -2.19 -14.55
N GLY A 254 9.27 -2.20 -14.80
CA GLY A 254 10.02 -3.39 -15.21
C GLY A 254 9.87 -3.75 -16.68
N GLU A 255 9.22 -2.91 -17.52
CA GLU A 255 9.09 -3.18 -18.96
C GLU A 255 10.44 -3.25 -19.68
N LEU A 256 11.45 -2.57 -19.13
CA LEU A 256 12.81 -2.57 -19.67
C LEU A 256 13.72 -3.60 -18.99
N ASP A 257 13.26 -4.39 -18.01
CA ASP A 257 14.10 -5.40 -17.35
C ASP A 257 14.56 -6.46 -18.37
N GLY A 258 13.72 -6.80 -19.34
CA GLY A 258 14.09 -7.66 -20.47
C GLY A 258 15.14 -7.03 -21.40
N VAL A 259 15.05 -5.73 -21.68
CA VAL A 259 15.97 -4.99 -22.57
C VAL A 259 17.31 -4.73 -21.87
N LEU A 260 17.28 -4.41 -20.58
CA LEU A 260 18.45 -4.17 -19.75
C LEU A 260 19.17 -5.46 -19.37
N SER A 261 18.49 -6.61 -19.29
CA SER A 261 19.15 -7.92 -19.12
C SER A 261 20.08 -8.30 -20.28
N GLY A 262 19.86 -7.72 -21.47
CA GLY A 262 20.77 -7.85 -22.61
C GLY A 262 21.97 -6.89 -22.59
N ILE A 263 21.91 -5.82 -21.78
CA ILE A 263 22.96 -4.79 -21.66
C ILE A 263 23.80 -5.02 -20.41
N VAL A 264 23.18 -5.46 -19.32
CA VAL A 264 23.84 -5.87 -18.08
C VAL A 264 24.01 -7.38 -18.16
N GLY A 265 25.02 -7.82 -18.90
CA GLY A 265 25.30 -9.24 -19.13
C GLY A 265 25.18 -10.06 -17.85
N LYS A 266 24.52 -11.22 -17.96
CA LYS A 266 24.54 -12.27 -16.95
C LYS A 266 25.98 -12.48 -16.46
N ALA A 267 26.19 -12.26 -15.17
CA ALA A 267 27.16 -13.00 -14.38
C ALA A 267 26.36 -13.87 -13.41
#